data_AF-A0A2D8XF87-F1
#
_entry.id   AF-A0A2D8XF87-F1
#
_cell.length_a   1.000
_cell.length_b   1.000
_cell.length_c   1.000
_cell.angle_alpha   90.00
_cell.angle_beta   90.00
_cell.angle_gamma   90.00
#
_symmetry.space_group_name_H-M   'P 1'
#
loop_
_entity.id
_entity.type
_entity.pdbx_description
1 polymer ?
#
loop_
_entity_poly.entity_id
_entity_poly.type
_entity_poly.pdbx_seq_one_letter_code
_entity_poly.pdbx_strand_id
1 'polypeptide(L)'
;MSGEWKGWQTWDIFEKAGIVENAVDFSEEAIIVDHAVGRTKRAIGKCWPMDAAVAYTLMKAGPNNPLKWADMVNTYTRAAAVMMTGKVGWGEVPTPSTPSCGHDEVTAYTHAIGYPTINSDSQIIFKTGYGSSTLRAWLDAQLEAGNVHEGQIIISDEEHKALVAKYCPIRLSKQTTITYLTLMQDSFFADLVALLQKVFGVKAQLGGNHTLSILKATKHTHGKCKWADDPTKTCRHHDRPTSRIWSMIRQNADEGDTDFKIAWRRAPTHSGGNHQQWNISNYKPAQVVAWDEMRRGMSQGIPESDVIKSIRESLARMMKREDNIVSKEGRGKNSLHAWSDWGWLAEMSAYVKNTSSKNRKEGDIENGWKYCKVRSRRSFGHEIADFVWRPVETIKDYLCGRKEPSDWSASGVLNTLRFSTKQQCIDFMAAVSQAHLDNGGHYANRTHDGLEKVENGEWSIRSVELSMTMHGRIDPEDYLTPQEVVAMWRNGAPAVLAEHKSNFEKSPSYTVKQAPPKTEGGD
;
A
#
# COMPACT_ATOMS: atom_id res chain seq x y z
N MET A 1 -11.95 8.76 16.75
CA MET A 1 -10.88 7.95 16.15
C MET A 1 -11.49 6.64 15.69
N SER A 2 -11.93 6.62 14.43
CA SER A 2 -12.44 5.46 13.74
C SER A 2 -11.40 4.34 13.86
N GLY A 3 -11.82 3.21 14.42
CA GLY A 3 -10.91 2.11 14.74
C GLY A 3 -10.14 1.70 13.50
N GLU A 4 -8.87 2.11 13.43
CA GLU A 4 -7.90 1.58 12.49
C GLU A 4 -8.13 0.08 12.44
N TRP A 5 -8.44 -0.40 11.25
CA TRP A 5 -8.57 -1.79 10.90
C TRP A 5 -7.55 -2.58 11.70
N LYS A 6 -8.00 -3.36 12.68
CA LYS A 6 -7.07 -3.95 13.66
C LYS A 6 -6.08 -4.96 13.02
N GLY A 7 -6.25 -5.25 11.72
CA GLY A 7 -5.28 -5.98 10.92
C GLY A 7 -4.25 -5.04 10.29
N TRP A 8 -3.00 -5.49 10.29
CA TRP A 8 -1.85 -4.65 9.95
C TRP A 8 -1.21 -5.00 8.60
N GLN A 9 -1.88 -5.86 7.83
CA GLN A 9 -1.39 -6.37 6.55
C GLN A 9 -2.06 -5.64 5.38
N THR A 10 -1.33 -5.49 4.29
CA THR A 10 -1.76 -4.78 3.09
C THR A 10 -2.26 -5.76 2.02
N TRP A 11 -2.99 -5.23 1.04
CA TRP A 11 -3.46 -6.00 -0.12
C TRP A 11 -2.35 -6.83 -0.79
N ASP A 12 -1.17 -6.24 -1.03
CA ASP A 12 -0.05 -6.93 -1.70
C ASP A 12 0.47 -8.13 -0.90
N ILE A 13 0.35 -8.08 0.42
CA ILE A 13 0.71 -9.20 1.30
C ILE A 13 -0.38 -10.28 1.24
N PHE A 14 -1.66 -9.88 1.16
CA PHE A 14 -2.77 -10.81 1.00
C PHE A 14 -2.82 -11.49 -0.36
N GLU A 15 -2.37 -10.82 -1.41
CA GLU A 15 -2.20 -11.41 -2.74
C GLU A 15 -1.22 -12.59 -2.66
N LYS A 16 -0.11 -12.43 -1.92
CA LYS A 16 0.85 -13.53 -1.67
C LYS A 16 0.27 -14.68 -0.84
N ALA A 17 -0.81 -14.47 -0.08
CA ALA A 17 -1.53 -15.56 0.59
C ALA A 17 -2.53 -16.26 -0.33
N GLY A 18 -2.83 -15.66 -1.50
CA GLY A 18 -3.90 -16.04 -2.40
C GLY A 18 -5.29 -15.92 -1.80
N ILE A 19 -5.52 -14.89 -0.98
CA ILE A 19 -6.86 -14.55 -0.49
C ILE A 19 -7.49 -13.35 -1.23
N VAL A 20 -6.71 -12.74 -2.14
CA VAL A 20 -7.13 -11.73 -3.12
C VAL A 20 -6.30 -11.93 -4.39
N GLU A 21 -6.76 -11.39 -5.52
CA GLU A 21 -6.03 -11.41 -6.80
C GLU A 21 -6.19 -10.05 -7.52
N ASN A 22 -5.47 -9.88 -8.63
CA ASN A 22 -5.56 -8.70 -9.50
C ASN A 22 -6.45 -8.97 -10.72
N ALA A 23 -7.65 -9.48 -10.49
CA ALA A 23 -8.63 -9.83 -11.53
C ALA A 23 -10.08 -9.60 -11.06
N VAL A 24 -10.98 -9.31 -12.00
CA VAL A 24 -12.43 -9.16 -11.78
C VAL A 24 -13.23 -10.01 -12.77
N ASP A 25 -14.48 -10.37 -12.46
CA ASP A 25 -15.29 -11.27 -13.31
C ASP A 25 -16.10 -10.50 -14.38
N PHE A 26 -16.25 -9.19 -14.26
CA PHE A 26 -17.15 -8.38 -15.09
C PHE A 26 -16.47 -7.60 -16.21
N SER A 27 -15.14 -7.65 -16.32
CA SER A 27 -14.39 -6.96 -17.38
C SER A 27 -13.00 -7.56 -17.58
N GLU A 28 -12.59 -7.68 -18.84
CA GLU A 28 -11.22 -8.05 -19.25
C GLU A 28 -10.37 -6.82 -19.61
N GLU A 29 -10.96 -5.62 -19.61
CA GLU A 29 -10.24 -4.40 -19.95
C GLU A 29 -9.27 -4.03 -18.83
N ALA A 30 -7.97 -4.10 -19.10
CA ALA A 30 -6.90 -3.89 -18.11
C ALA A 30 -7.08 -2.61 -17.28
N ILE A 31 -7.51 -1.51 -17.91
CA ILE A 31 -7.77 -0.25 -17.20
C ILE A 31 -8.92 -0.36 -16.19
N ILE A 32 -9.98 -1.10 -16.50
CA ILE A 32 -11.11 -1.33 -15.59
C ILE A 32 -10.67 -2.24 -14.44
N VAL A 33 -9.94 -3.33 -14.76
CA VAL A 33 -9.39 -4.27 -13.77
C VAL A 33 -8.49 -3.53 -12.77
N ASP A 34 -7.50 -2.78 -13.26
CA ASP A 34 -6.52 -2.07 -12.43
C ASP A 34 -7.17 -0.97 -11.58
N HIS A 35 -8.18 -0.27 -12.09
CA HIS A 35 -8.93 0.71 -11.31
C HIS A 35 -9.80 0.07 -10.24
N ALA A 36 -10.50 -1.04 -10.56
CA ALA A 36 -11.34 -1.74 -9.59
C ALA A 36 -10.50 -2.29 -8.43
N VAL A 37 -9.41 -2.99 -8.74
CA VAL A 37 -8.48 -3.53 -7.75
C VAL A 37 -7.79 -2.40 -6.98
N GLY A 38 -7.27 -1.40 -7.69
CA GLY A 38 -6.54 -0.29 -7.08
C GLY A 38 -7.39 0.57 -6.15
N ARG A 39 -8.65 0.86 -6.52
CA ARG A 39 -9.60 1.55 -5.65
C ARG A 39 -9.99 0.72 -4.45
N THR A 40 -10.24 -0.58 -4.64
CA THR A 40 -10.55 -1.50 -3.53
C THR A 40 -9.40 -1.58 -2.54
N LYS A 41 -8.15 -1.71 -3.03
CA LYS A 41 -6.93 -1.67 -2.22
C LYS A 41 -6.80 -0.37 -1.43
N ARG A 42 -7.00 0.79 -2.07
CA ARG A 42 -6.94 2.10 -1.40
C ARG A 42 -8.04 2.25 -0.36
N ALA A 43 -9.26 1.84 -0.70
CA ALA A 43 -10.41 1.93 0.17
C ALA A 43 -10.21 1.03 1.40
N ILE A 44 -9.76 -0.21 1.23
CA ILE A 44 -9.60 -1.13 2.36
C ILE A 44 -8.38 -0.80 3.23
N GLY A 45 -7.29 -0.31 2.63
CA GLY A 45 -6.07 0.02 3.34
C GLY A 45 -5.40 -1.21 3.98
N LYS A 46 -4.91 -1.04 5.22
CA LYS A 46 -4.46 -2.16 6.06
C LYS A 46 -5.68 -2.83 6.66
N CYS A 47 -5.78 -4.15 6.67
CA CYS A 47 -6.98 -4.82 7.17
C CYS A 47 -6.73 -6.24 7.69
N TRP A 48 -7.78 -6.88 8.22
CA TRP A 48 -7.75 -8.32 8.50
C TRP A 48 -7.85 -9.14 7.22
N PRO A 49 -7.35 -10.40 7.21
CA PRO A 49 -7.48 -11.31 6.07
C PRO A 49 -8.92 -11.42 5.54
N MET A 50 -9.88 -11.60 6.44
CA MET A 50 -11.29 -11.76 6.07
C MET A 50 -11.89 -10.47 5.51
N ASP A 51 -11.38 -9.30 5.90
CA ASP A 51 -11.86 -8.07 5.31
C ASP A 51 -11.37 -7.94 3.86
N ALA A 52 -10.08 -8.21 3.61
CA ALA A 52 -9.52 -8.23 2.26
C ALA A 52 -10.28 -9.19 1.34
N ALA A 53 -10.50 -10.43 1.79
CA ALA A 53 -11.17 -11.45 0.98
C ALA A 53 -12.64 -11.12 0.68
N VAL A 54 -13.38 -10.55 1.65
CA VAL A 54 -14.77 -10.13 1.43
C VAL A 54 -14.85 -8.94 0.48
N ALA A 55 -14.01 -7.92 0.67
CA ALA A 55 -13.96 -6.77 -0.24
C ALA A 55 -13.58 -7.19 -1.66
N TYR A 56 -12.58 -8.06 -1.80
CA TYR A 56 -12.21 -8.65 -3.09
C TYR A 56 -13.38 -9.42 -3.71
N THR A 57 -14.08 -10.26 -2.94
CA THR A 57 -15.23 -11.03 -3.43
C THR A 57 -16.36 -10.11 -3.95
N LEU A 58 -16.70 -9.05 -3.21
CA LEU A 58 -17.71 -8.08 -3.62
C LEU A 58 -17.29 -7.27 -4.84
N MET A 59 -16.04 -6.81 -4.88
CA MET A 59 -15.48 -6.10 -6.03
C MET A 59 -15.44 -7.02 -7.27
N LYS A 60 -14.99 -8.26 -7.12
CA LYS A 60 -14.87 -9.24 -8.21
C LYS A 60 -16.21 -9.50 -8.89
N ALA A 61 -17.30 -9.56 -8.11
CA ALA A 61 -18.66 -9.76 -8.59
C ALA A 61 -19.20 -8.59 -9.44
N GLY A 62 -18.74 -7.36 -9.17
CA GLY A 62 -19.08 -6.16 -9.96
C GLY A 62 -20.31 -5.38 -9.47
N PRO A 63 -20.68 -4.30 -10.18
CA PRO A 63 -21.67 -3.30 -9.74
C PRO A 63 -23.10 -3.80 -9.59
N ASN A 64 -23.51 -4.77 -10.41
CA ASN A 64 -24.90 -5.22 -10.51
C ASN A 64 -25.12 -6.63 -9.94
N ASN A 65 -24.17 -7.12 -9.14
CA ASN A 65 -24.19 -8.49 -8.63
C ASN A 65 -24.05 -8.52 -7.11
N PRO A 66 -25.08 -8.10 -6.37
CA PRO A 66 -25.03 -8.15 -4.92
C PRO A 66 -25.09 -9.60 -4.42
N LEU A 67 -24.31 -9.91 -3.39
CA LEU A 67 -24.10 -11.27 -2.89
C LEU A 67 -24.75 -11.49 -1.53
N LYS A 68 -25.27 -12.70 -1.28
CA LYS A 68 -25.60 -13.19 0.07
C LYS A 68 -24.34 -13.73 0.75
N TRP A 69 -24.43 -14.01 2.04
CA TRP A 69 -23.32 -14.60 2.80
C TRP A 69 -22.87 -15.96 2.25
N ALA A 70 -23.83 -16.78 1.80
CA ALA A 70 -23.54 -18.07 1.20
C ALA A 70 -22.78 -17.93 -0.13
N ASP A 71 -23.17 -16.95 -0.96
CA ASP A 71 -22.52 -16.69 -2.25
C ASP A 71 -21.07 -16.18 -2.08
N MET A 72 -20.76 -15.59 -0.92
CA MET A 72 -19.41 -15.17 -0.55
C MET A 72 -18.53 -16.30 0.00
N VAL A 73 -19.05 -17.53 0.18
CA VAL A 73 -18.25 -18.68 0.61
C VAL A 73 -17.51 -19.23 -0.61
N ASN A 74 -16.24 -18.86 -0.75
CA ASN A 74 -15.39 -19.24 -1.89
C ASN A 74 -13.97 -19.60 -1.39
N THR A 75 -13.06 -19.88 -2.31
CA THR A 75 -11.67 -20.22 -2.00
C THR A 75 -10.96 -19.12 -1.20
N TYR A 76 -11.20 -17.85 -1.54
CA TYR A 76 -10.59 -16.69 -0.89
C TYR A 76 -11.07 -16.50 0.56
N THR A 77 -12.38 -16.54 0.78
CA THR A 77 -12.96 -16.36 2.12
C THR A 77 -12.70 -17.57 3.02
N ARG A 78 -12.64 -18.78 2.45
CA ARG A 78 -12.20 -19.98 3.20
C ARG A 78 -10.74 -19.88 3.65
N ALA A 79 -9.84 -19.51 2.74
CA ALA A 79 -8.43 -19.30 3.08
C ALA A 79 -8.26 -18.19 4.14
N ALA A 80 -8.95 -17.07 3.96
CA ALA A 80 -8.96 -16.00 4.94
C ALA A 80 -9.51 -16.46 6.30
N ALA A 81 -10.56 -17.29 6.33
CA ALA A 81 -11.11 -17.82 7.58
C ALA A 81 -10.10 -18.69 8.34
N VAL A 82 -9.28 -19.50 7.63
CA VAL A 82 -8.17 -20.23 8.25
C VAL A 82 -7.14 -19.26 8.83
N MET A 83 -6.77 -18.21 8.09
CA MET A 83 -5.84 -17.19 8.59
C MET A 83 -6.41 -16.51 9.85
N MET A 84 -7.72 -16.28 9.89
CA MET A 84 -8.42 -15.66 11.02
C MET A 84 -8.37 -16.48 12.33
N THR A 85 -7.89 -17.73 12.30
CA THR A 85 -7.56 -18.52 13.50
C THR A 85 -6.36 -17.96 14.27
N GLY A 86 -5.56 -17.10 13.62
CA GLY A 86 -4.34 -16.55 14.18
C GLY A 86 -3.13 -17.46 14.05
N LYS A 87 -3.26 -18.66 13.46
CA LYS A 87 -2.16 -19.64 13.30
C LYS A 87 -1.31 -19.44 12.04
N VAL A 88 -1.84 -18.69 11.06
CA VAL A 88 -1.13 -18.32 9.83
C VAL A 88 -0.58 -16.91 9.99
N GLY A 89 0.74 -16.76 9.88
CA GLY A 89 1.44 -15.49 10.08
C GLY A 89 2.33 -15.11 8.91
N TRP A 90 2.48 -13.81 8.70
CA TRP A 90 3.44 -13.21 7.77
C TRP A 90 4.69 -12.77 8.53
N GLY A 91 5.85 -13.18 8.04
CA GLY A 91 7.10 -12.77 8.63
C GLY A 91 8.30 -13.47 8.01
N GLU A 92 9.46 -13.16 8.54
CA GLU A 92 10.70 -13.77 8.13
C GLU A 92 10.95 -15.03 8.95
N VAL A 93 11.04 -16.17 8.27
CA VAL A 93 11.19 -17.50 8.87
C VAL A 93 12.34 -18.24 8.18
N PRO A 94 12.98 -19.20 8.86
CA PRO A 94 13.96 -20.07 8.22
C PRO A 94 13.34 -20.80 7.02
N THR A 95 14.07 -20.88 5.91
CA THR A 95 13.57 -21.53 4.69
C THR A 95 13.42 -23.05 4.92
N PRO A 96 12.19 -23.61 4.89
CA PRO A 96 11.95 -25.01 5.28
C PRO A 96 12.58 -26.01 4.30
N SER A 97 12.70 -25.63 3.03
CA SER A 97 13.22 -26.47 1.95
C SER A 97 14.75 -26.47 1.82
N THR A 98 15.47 -25.59 2.52
CA THR A 98 16.93 -25.51 2.38
C THR A 98 17.58 -26.75 2.99
N PRO A 99 18.37 -27.53 2.24
CA PRO A 99 19.11 -28.66 2.78
C PRO A 99 20.30 -28.16 3.62
N SER A 100 20.75 -28.98 4.58
CA SER A 100 22.07 -28.76 5.19
C SER A 100 23.10 -29.66 4.53
N CYS A 101 24.34 -29.19 4.46
CA CYS A 101 25.39 -29.88 3.72
C CYS A 101 25.82 -31.21 4.35
N GLY A 102 25.40 -31.44 5.62
CA GLY A 102 25.73 -32.63 6.40
C GLY A 102 27.20 -32.70 6.81
N HIS A 103 28.03 -31.76 6.35
CA HIS A 103 29.46 -31.73 6.60
C HIS A 103 29.76 -30.97 7.88
N ASP A 104 30.56 -31.58 8.74
CA ASP A 104 30.91 -31.08 10.07
C ASP A 104 29.70 -30.70 10.96
N GLU A 105 28.53 -31.30 10.71
CA GLU A 105 27.32 -31.16 11.52
C GLU A 105 27.38 -32.10 12.73
N VAL A 106 28.42 -31.96 13.55
CA VAL A 106 28.58 -32.81 14.72
C VAL A 106 27.74 -32.27 15.87
N THR A 107 26.98 -33.15 16.52
CA THR A 107 26.22 -32.81 17.72
C THR A 107 27.20 -32.38 18.82
N ALA A 108 27.13 -31.10 19.15
CA ALA A 108 27.83 -30.45 20.23
C ALA A 108 26.90 -30.29 21.44
N TYR A 109 27.37 -30.75 22.58
CA TYR A 109 26.69 -30.48 23.85
C TYR A 109 27.35 -29.28 24.50
N THR A 110 26.54 -28.28 24.87
CA THR A 110 26.99 -27.20 25.73
C THR A 110 26.71 -27.56 27.17
N HIS A 111 27.78 -27.75 27.92
CA HIS A 111 27.73 -28.06 29.34
C HIS A 111 27.80 -26.77 30.16
N ALA A 112 26.92 -26.64 31.16
CA ALA A 112 27.05 -25.62 32.19
C ALA A 112 27.61 -26.27 33.45
N ILE A 113 28.86 -25.94 33.78
CA ILE A 113 29.46 -26.39 35.05
C ILE A 113 29.06 -25.39 36.13
N GLY A 114 28.38 -25.89 37.17
CA GLY A 114 27.93 -25.11 38.30
C GLY A 114 29.08 -24.64 39.20
N TYR A 115 28.74 -23.91 40.26
CA TYR A 115 29.70 -23.50 41.28
C TYR A 115 30.21 -24.73 42.05
N PRO A 116 31.54 -24.98 42.15
CA PRO A 116 32.07 -26.10 42.89
C PRO A 116 31.98 -25.86 44.41
N THR A 117 31.62 -26.89 45.17
CA THR A 117 31.55 -26.86 46.64
C THR A 117 31.86 -28.24 47.20
N ILE A 118 32.19 -28.31 48.49
CA ILE A 118 32.31 -29.58 49.20
C ILE A 118 30.94 -29.93 49.84
N ASN A 119 30.53 -31.20 49.78
CA ASN A 119 29.35 -31.72 50.48
C ASN A 119 29.71 -32.29 51.88
N SER A 120 28.73 -32.83 52.62
CA SER A 120 28.98 -33.42 53.94
C SER A 120 29.97 -34.59 53.93
N ASP A 121 30.09 -35.29 52.80
CA ASP A 121 30.95 -36.46 52.63
C ASP A 121 32.36 -36.09 52.15
N SER A 122 32.72 -34.81 52.26
CA SER A 122 33.98 -34.26 51.75
C SER A 122 34.18 -34.43 50.24
N GLN A 123 33.10 -34.59 49.46
CA GLN A 123 33.18 -34.72 48.00
C GLN A 123 32.98 -33.38 47.30
N ILE A 124 33.69 -33.16 46.19
CA ILE A 124 33.44 -32.01 45.32
C ILE A 124 32.15 -32.27 44.55
N ILE A 125 31.18 -31.38 44.71
CA ILE A 125 29.92 -31.35 43.97
C ILE A 125 29.77 -29.99 43.26
N PHE A 126 28.95 -29.94 42.21
CA PHE A 126 28.67 -28.72 41.48
C PHE A 126 27.21 -28.31 41.71
N LYS A 127 27.01 -27.12 42.29
CA LYS A 127 25.67 -26.57 42.50
C LYS A 127 25.10 -26.04 41.18
N THR A 128 24.00 -26.65 40.72
CA THR A 128 23.24 -26.22 39.54
C THR A 128 21.83 -25.74 39.96
N GLY A 129 21.38 -24.61 39.45
CA GLY A 129 20.04 -24.08 39.72
C GLY A 129 19.83 -22.66 39.17
N TYR A 130 18.57 -22.23 39.07
CA TYR A 130 18.23 -20.83 38.77
C TYR A 130 18.71 -19.95 39.95
N GLY A 131 19.80 -19.20 39.74
CA GLY A 131 20.40 -18.32 40.74
C GLY A 131 21.70 -18.83 41.37
N SER A 132 22.18 -20.03 41.03
CA SER A 132 23.51 -20.48 41.45
C SER A 132 24.59 -19.80 40.60
N SER A 133 25.66 -19.31 41.24
CA SER A 133 26.86 -18.83 40.57
C SER A 133 27.43 -19.88 39.62
N THR A 134 28.14 -19.44 38.59
CA THR A 134 28.72 -20.33 37.58
C THR A 134 30.15 -20.72 37.93
N LEU A 135 30.72 -21.77 37.31
CA LEU A 135 32.15 -22.06 37.45
C LEU A 135 33.02 -20.85 37.04
N ARG A 136 32.62 -20.08 36.03
CA ARG A 136 33.31 -18.84 35.66
C ARG A 136 33.30 -17.82 36.80
N ALA A 137 32.14 -17.56 37.39
CA ALA A 137 32.05 -16.64 38.53
C ALA A 137 32.88 -17.14 39.73
N TRP A 138 32.98 -18.46 39.93
CA TRP A 138 33.87 -19.03 40.94
C TRP A 138 35.35 -18.79 40.61
N LEU A 139 35.77 -19.04 39.37
CA LEU A 139 37.15 -18.79 38.91
C LEU A 139 37.50 -17.31 39.03
N ASP A 140 36.61 -16.41 38.61
CA ASP A 140 36.77 -14.95 38.76
C ASP A 140 36.95 -14.58 40.24
N ALA A 141 36.15 -15.16 41.15
CA ALA A 141 36.30 -14.94 42.58
C ALA A 141 37.61 -15.51 43.16
N GLN A 142 38.13 -16.63 42.64
CA GLN A 142 39.44 -17.16 43.06
C GLN A 142 40.59 -16.27 42.60
N LEU A 143 40.48 -15.66 41.40
CA LEU A 143 41.46 -14.71 40.91
C LEU A 143 41.45 -13.42 41.75
N GLU A 144 40.26 -12.90 42.06
CA GLU A 144 40.10 -11.70 42.89
C GLU A 144 40.54 -11.92 44.34
N ALA A 145 40.24 -13.08 44.93
CA ALA A 145 40.59 -13.43 46.30
C ALA A 145 42.10 -13.63 46.52
N GLY A 146 42.86 -13.90 45.44
CA GLY A 146 44.32 -13.98 45.44
C GLY A 146 45.05 -12.70 45.87
N ASN A 147 44.32 -11.62 46.15
CA ASN A 147 44.87 -10.33 46.59
C ASN A 147 44.63 -9.98 48.06
N VAL A 148 43.95 -10.79 48.89
CA VAL A 148 43.46 -10.30 50.19
C VAL A 148 43.68 -11.19 51.43
N HIS A 149 43.91 -12.51 51.33
CA HIS A 149 44.05 -13.36 52.54
C HIS A 149 45.11 -14.47 52.46
N GLU A 150 45.95 -14.56 53.51
CA GLU A 150 46.92 -15.65 53.72
C GLU A 150 46.20 -17.01 53.82
N GLY A 151 46.67 -17.99 53.03
CA GLY A 151 46.20 -19.37 53.06
C GLY A 151 45.22 -19.78 51.95
N GLN A 152 44.80 -18.85 51.08
CA GLN A 152 44.05 -19.18 49.87
C GLN A 152 44.96 -19.46 48.67
N ILE A 153 44.48 -20.32 47.78
CA ILE A 153 45.25 -20.81 46.64
C ILE A 153 45.19 -19.76 45.54
N ILE A 154 46.33 -19.12 45.31
CA ILE A 154 46.51 -18.17 44.22
C ILE A 154 46.47 -18.96 42.91
N ILE A 155 45.53 -18.61 42.04
CA ILE A 155 45.56 -18.98 40.62
C ILE A 155 46.21 -17.83 39.85
N SER A 156 47.10 -18.15 38.92
CA SER A 156 47.68 -17.09 38.06
C SER A 156 46.66 -16.58 37.03
N ASP A 157 46.89 -15.39 36.47
CA ASP A 157 46.09 -14.87 35.36
C ASP A 157 46.09 -15.81 34.15
N GLU A 158 47.22 -16.46 33.86
CA GLU A 158 47.36 -17.45 32.78
C GLU A 158 46.55 -18.72 33.06
N GLU A 159 46.62 -19.24 34.29
CA GLU A 159 45.83 -20.40 34.73
C GLU A 159 44.33 -20.08 34.68
N HIS A 160 43.92 -18.90 35.15
CA HIS A 160 42.54 -18.42 35.07
C HIS A 160 42.05 -18.34 33.62
N LYS A 161 42.82 -17.69 32.73
CA LYS A 161 42.48 -17.61 31.29
C LYS A 161 42.35 -18.99 30.65
N ALA A 162 43.27 -19.91 30.95
CA ALA A 162 43.26 -21.27 30.43
C ALA A 162 42.01 -22.05 30.91
N LEU A 163 41.61 -21.87 32.18
CA LEU A 163 40.46 -22.57 32.76
C LEU A 163 39.11 -21.95 32.37
N VAL A 164 39.03 -20.63 32.23
CA VAL A 164 37.85 -19.93 31.73
C VAL A 164 37.59 -20.29 30.27
N ALA A 165 38.62 -20.52 29.46
CA ALA A 165 38.44 -21.04 28.09
C ALA A 165 37.76 -22.43 28.07
N LYS A 166 37.85 -23.20 29.16
CA LYS A 166 37.24 -24.53 29.32
C LYS A 166 35.83 -24.50 29.94
N TYR A 167 35.31 -23.32 30.32
CA TYR A 167 34.04 -23.12 31.04
C TYR A 167 32.78 -23.49 30.24
N CYS A 168 32.84 -23.47 28.90
CA CYS A 168 31.74 -23.90 28.03
C CYS A 168 32.26 -24.84 26.95
N PRO A 169 32.68 -26.07 27.32
CA PRO A 169 33.27 -26.98 26.37
C PRO A 169 32.18 -27.50 25.45
N ILE A 170 32.43 -27.36 24.15
CA ILE A 170 31.68 -28.07 23.12
C ILE A 170 32.24 -29.49 23.09
N ARG A 171 31.51 -30.44 23.65
CA ARG A 171 31.89 -31.86 23.56
C ARG A 171 31.17 -32.52 22.38
N LEU A 172 31.93 -33.23 21.56
CA LEU A 172 31.43 -34.16 20.56
C LEU A 172 31.20 -35.51 21.24
N SER A 173 30.08 -35.68 21.93
CA SER A 173 29.71 -36.97 22.53
C SER A 173 28.64 -37.66 21.69
N LYS A 174 28.45 -38.97 21.86
CA LYS A 174 27.23 -39.67 21.40
C LYS A 174 26.26 -39.95 22.54
N GLN A 175 26.69 -39.71 23.78
CA GLN A 175 25.91 -39.99 25.00
C GLN A 175 25.14 -38.74 25.41
N THR A 176 23.81 -38.86 25.47
CA THR A 176 22.87 -37.80 25.88
C THR A 176 22.81 -37.58 27.39
N THR A 177 23.36 -38.51 28.16
CA THR A 177 23.47 -38.46 29.62
C THR A 177 24.94 -38.56 30.03
N ILE A 178 25.51 -37.44 30.46
CA ILE A 178 26.87 -37.36 31.00
C ILE A 178 26.74 -36.85 32.44
N THR A 179 27.33 -37.57 33.41
CA THR A 179 27.42 -37.10 34.81
C THR A 179 28.61 -36.15 34.98
N TYR A 180 28.61 -35.32 36.02
CA TYR A 180 29.79 -34.49 36.35
C TYR A 180 31.04 -35.33 36.53
N LEU A 181 30.91 -36.51 37.15
CA LEU A 181 32.02 -37.43 37.33
C LEU A 181 32.62 -37.87 35.99
N THR A 182 31.79 -38.34 35.05
CA THR A 182 32.24 -38.76 33.72
C THR A 182 32.79 -37.59 32.90
N LEU A 183 32.25 -36.38 33.07
CA LEU A 183 32.76 -35.18 32.41
C LEU A 183 34.15 -34.81 32.95
N MET A 184 34.32 -34.78 34.27
CA MET A 184 35.57 -34.38 34.95
C MET A 184 36.67 -35.44 34.84
N GLN A 185 36.33 -36.70 34.52
CA GLN A 185 37.30 -37.75 34.19
C GLN A 185 37.91 -37.59 32.80
N ASP A 186 37.36 -36.73 31.94
CA ASP A 186 37.93 -36.45 30.63
C ASP A 186 39.24 -35.66 30.78
N SER A 187 40.28 -36.08 30.07
CA SER A 187 41.60 -35.43 30.06
C SER A 187 41.54 -33.93 29.76
N PHE A 188 40.52 -33.47 29.04
CA PHE A 188 40.27 -32.06 28.78
C PHE A 188 40.17 -31.21 30.06
N PHE A 189 39.59 -31.78 31.13
CA PHE A 189 39.39 -31.11 32.43
C PHE A 189 40.48 -31.42 33.46
N ALA A 190 41.57 -32.10 33.09
CA ALA A 190 42.62 -32.50 34.03
C ALA A 190 43.14 -31.31 34.87
N ASP A 191 43.41 -30.17 34.23
CA ASP A 191 43.88 -28.95 34.92
C ASP A 191 42.83 -28.38 35.87
N LEU A 192 41.54 -28.44 35.48
CA LEU A 192 40.45 -27.98 36.35
C LEU A 192 40.32 -28.90 37.57
N VAL A 193 40.40 -30.22 37.37
CA VAL A 193 40.36 -31.19 38.47
C VAL A 193 41.56 -31.01 39.41
N ALA A 194 42.76 -30.82 38.85
CA ALA A 194 43.96 -30.53 39.64
C ALA A 194 43.80 -29.25 40.47
N LEU A 195 43.25 -28.18 39.89
CA LEU A 195 42.93 -26.96 40.62
C LEU A 195 41.92 -27.22 41.74
N LEU A 196 40.82 -27.93 41.46
CA LEU A 196 39.79 -28.21 42.45
C LEU A 196 40.36 -29.04 43.62
N GLN A 197 41.18 -30.04 43.33
CA GLN A 197 41.87 -30.85 44.35
C GLN A 197 42.86 -30.03 45.17
N LYS A 198 43.55 -29.08 44.53
CA LYS A 198 44.41 -28.10 45.20
C LYS A 198 43.56 -27.28 46.17
N VAL A 199 42.51 -26.60 45.68
CA VAL A 199 41.66 -25.64 46.43
C VAL A 199 40.91 -26.30 47.59
N PHE A 200 40.38 -27.50 47.38
CA PHE A 200 39.54 -28.17 48.38
C PHE A 200 40.30 -29.15 49.28
N GLY A 201 41.60 -29.38 49.04
CA GLY A 201 42.43 -30.31 49.80
C GLY A 201 42.28 -31.76 49.36
N VAL A 202 43.40 -32.49 49.33
CA VAL A 202 43.51 -33.82 48.72
C VAL A 202 42.84 -34.89 49.58
N LYS A 203 41.58 -35.17 49.23
CA LYS A 203 40.82 -36.43 49.33
C LYS A 203 39.38 -36.25 48.86
N ALA A 204 39.02 -35.04 48.41
CA ALA A 204 37.71 -34.81 47.87
C ALA A 204 37.50 -35.62 46.59
N GLN A 205 36.80 -36.74 46.74
CA GLN A 205 36.34 -37.53 45.61
C GLN A 205 35.33 -36.68 44.84
N LEU A 206 35.35 -36.75 43.51
CA LEU A 206 34.29 -36.16 42.70
C LEU A 206 33.00 -36.91 43.03
N GLY A 207 32.08 -36.22 43.72
CA GLY A 207 30.86 -36.82 44.25
C GLY A 207 29.68 -36.69 43.32
N GLY A 208 28.81 -37.70 43.34
CA GLY A 208 27.44 -37.61 42.87
C GLY A 208 27.18 -38.09 41.44
N ASN A 209 26.21 -39.01 41.32
CA ASN A 209 25.48 -39.31 40.09
C ASN A 209 24.44 -38.21 39.78
N HIS A 210 24.79 -36.93 39.94
CA HIS A 210 23.87 -35.86 39.59
C HIS A 210 23.79 -35.77 38.06
N THR A 211 22.77 -36.42 37.51
CA THR A 211 22.37 -36.40 36.09
C THR A 211 21.54 -35.17 35.74
N LEU A 212 21.15 -34.36 36.73
CA LEU A 212 20.19 -33.28 36.53
C LEU A 212 20.87 -32.03 35.92
N SER A 213 20.62 -31.87 34.62
CA SER A 213 20.71 -30.64 33.81
C SER A 213 22.08 -29.96 33.65
N ILE A 214 23.16 -30.72 33.47
CA ILE A 214 24.43 -30.17 32.98
C ILE A 214 24.29 -29.70 31.53
N LEU A 215 23.41 -30.35 30.76
CA LEU A 215 23.13 -30.01 29.38
C LEU A 215 22.29 -28.73 29.30
N LYS A 216 22.90 -27.62 28.88
CA LYS A 216 22.19 -26.35 28.68
C LYS A 216 21.50 -26.29 27.31
N ALA A 217 22.17 -26.81 26.29
CA ALA A 217 21.61 -26.95 24.95
C ALA A 217 22.40 -27.98 24.14
N THR A 218 21.70 -28.68 23.26
CA THR A 218 22.28 -29.44 22.15
C THR A 218 22.30 -28.53 20.93
N LYS A 219 23.46 -28.34 20.30
CA LYS A 219 23.62 -27.60 19.04
C LYS A 219 24.46 -28.42 18.07
N HIS A 220 24.39 -28.16 16.78
CA HIS A 220 25.37 -28.71 15.84
C HIS A 220 26.56 -27.75 15.71
N THR A 221 27.78 -28.28 15.62
CA THR A 221 28.99 -27.47 15.35
C THR A 221 28.92 -26.83 13.99
N HIS A 222 29.22 -25.53 13.86
CA HIS A 222 29.28 -24.83 12.57
C HIS A 222 30.66 -24.98 11.90
N GLY A 223 31.15 -26.22 11.73
CA GLY A 223 32.49 -26.50 11.15
C GLY A 223 32.65 -26.03 9.69
N LYS A 224 33.49 -26.66 8.88
CA LYS A 224 33.65 -26.22 7.49
C LYS A 224 32.42 -26.61 6.66
N CYS A 225 31.85 -25.66 5.94
CA CYS A 225 30.76 -25.95 5.02
C CYS A 225 31.31 -26.67 3.78
N LYS A 226 30.72 -27.80 3.39
CA LYS A 226 31.07 -28.49 2.13
C LYS A 226 30.72 -27.67 0.89
N TRP A 227 29.82 -26.70 1.02
CA TRP A 227 29.35 -25.85 -0.07
C TRP A 227 29.97 -24.45 -0.06
N ALA A 228 31.00 -24.21 0.76
CA ALA A 228 31.63 -22.89 0.87
C ALA A 228 32.12 -22.33 -0.47
N ASP A 229 32.60 -23.20 -1.37
CA ASP A 229 33.15 -22.83 -2.67
C ASP A 229 32.14 -22.96 -3.83
N ASP A 230 30.89 -23.33 -3.55
CA ASP A 230 29.82 -23.48 -4.55
C ASP A 230 28.78 -22.35 -4.41
N PRO A 231 28.89 -21.26 -5.20
CA PRO A 231 28.02 -20.09 -5.06
C PRO A 231 26.55 -20.37 -5.43
N THR A 232 26.25 -21.54 -6.00
CA THR A 232 24.88 -21.93 -6.36
C THR A 232 24.15 -22.66 -5.24
N LYS A 233 24.85 -23.04 -4.17
CA LYS A 233 24.29 -23.77 -3.03
C LYS A 233 24.22 -22.89 -1.80
N THR A 234 23.15 -23.06 -1.03
CA THR A 234 22.96 -22.42 0.28
C THR A 234 22.80 -23.49 1.33
N CYS A 235 23.67 -23.48 2.33
CA CYS A 235 23.65 -24.43 3.43
C CYS A 235 22.76 -23.94 4.57
N ARG A 236 21.71 -24.70 4.90
CA ARG A 236 20.82 -24.40 6.03
C ARG A 236 21.57 -24.22 7.35
N HIS A 237 22.62 -25.02 7.56
CA HIS A 237 23.36 -25.05 8.82
C HIS A 237 24.33 -23.86 8.97
N HIS A 238 24.95 -23.41 7.88
CA HIS A 238 25.96 -22.35 7.90
C HIS A 238 25.39 -20.97 7.56
N ASP A 239 24.54 -20.89 6.54
CA ASP A 239 24.05 -19.61 6.01
C ASP A 239 22.74 -19.18 6.67
N ARG A 240 22.01 -20.13 7.26
CA ARG A 240 20.71 -19.92 7.92
C ARG A 240 19.75 -19.07 7.06
N PRO A 241 19.52 -19.46 5.80
CA PRO A 241 18.70 -18.64 4.90
C PRO A 241 17.29 -18.50 5.45
N THR A 242 16.78 -17.30 5.29
CA THR A 242 15.42 -16.93 5.67
C THR A 242 14.61 -16.59 4.43
N SER A 243 13.30 -16.79 4.53
CA SER A 243 12.33 -16.38 3.53
C SER A 243 11.23 -15.59 4.23
N ARG A 244 10.78 -14.50 3.60
CA ARG A 244 9.64 -13.72 4.08
C ARG A 244 8.37 -14.19 3.38
N ILE A 245 7.60 -15.03 4.08
CA ILE A 245 6.44 -15.74 3.52
C ILE A 245 5.28 -15.80 4.52
N TRP A 246 4.11 -16.21 4.04
CA TRP A 246 3.04 -16.70 4.91
C TRP A 246 3.39 -18.12 5.36
N SER A 247 3.38 -18.35 6.66
CA SER A 247 3.75 -19.63 7.23
C SER A 247 2.99 -19.93 8.51
N MET A 248 3.01 -21.20 8.87
CA MET A 248 2.56 -21.72 10.16
C MET A 248 3.76 -22.35 10.88
N ILE A 249 3.78 -22.28 12.20
CA ILE A 249 4.87 -22.84 13.01
C ILE A 249 4.33 -23.94 13.91
N ARG A 250 4.84 -25.17 13.77
CA ARG A 250 4.47 -26.30 14.64
C ARG A 250 4.91 -26.03 16.08
N GLN A 251 4.06 -26.34 17.05
CA GLN A 251 4.34 -26.07 18.47
C GLN A 251 5.42 -26.99 19.02
N ASN A 252 5.26 -28.31 18.84
CA ASN A 252 6.20 -29.35 19.30
C ASN A 252 6.56 -30.32 18.17
N ALA A 253 7.21 -29.82 17.11
CA ALA A 253 7.57 -30.64 15.95
C ALA A 253 8.39 -31.90 16.31
N ASP A 254 9.19 -31.85 17.37
CA ASP A 254 10.03 -32.95 17.82
C ASP A 254 9.23 -34.05 18.56
N GLU A 255 8.00 -33.75 19.00
CA GLU A 255 7.13 -34.66 19.78
C GLU A 255 5.99 -35.27 18.94
N GLY A 256 5.98 -35.03 17.62
CA GLY A 256 4.91 -35.49 16.73
C GLY A 256 3.60 -34.70 16.86
N ASP A 257 3.60 -33.57 17.58
CA ASP A 257 2.45 -32.69 17.71
C ASP A 257 2.08 -32.06 16.36
N THR A 258 0.78 -32.02 16.08
CA THR A 258 0.21 -31.47 14.85
C THR A 258 -0.34 -30.05 15.04
N ASP A 259 -0.30 -29.50 16.27
CA ASP A 259 -0.79 -28.16 16.51
C ASP A 259 0.21 -27.06 16.11
N PHE A 260 -0.33 -25.89 15.82
CA PHE A 260 0.41 -24.71 15.36
C PHE A 260 0.33 -23.57 16.36
N LYS A 261 1.46 -22.87 16.53
CA LYS A 261 1.58 -21.67 17.35
C LYS A 261 0.64 -20.58 16.83
N ILE A 262 0.11 -19.79 17.77
CA ILE A 262 -0.66 -18.58 17.46
C ILE A 262 0.33 -17.47 17.07
N ALA A 263 0.31 -17.09 15.80
CA ALA A 263 1.07 -15.98 15.21
C ALA A 263 0.53 -14.62 15.66
N TRP A 264 -0.80 -14.49 15.78
CA TRP A 264 -1.46 -13.24 16.14
C TRP A 264 -2.81 -13.46 16.80
N ARG A 265 -3.27 -12.45 17.55
CA ARG A 265 -4.58 -12.46 18.23
C ARG A 265 -5.40 -11.25 17.82
N ARG A 266 -6.72 -11.37 17.81
CA ARG A 266 -7.68 -10.28 17.54
C ARG A 266 -7.79 -9.25 18.70
N ALA A 267 -6.74 -9.08 19.49
CA ALA A 267 -6.70 -8.12 20.59
C ALA A 267 -6.16 -6.75 20.09
N PRO A 268 -6.53 -5.62 20.72
CA PRO A 268 -5.83 -4.36 20.50
C PRO A 268 -4.34 -4.56 20.78
N THR A 269 -3.49 -4.38 19.77
CA THR A 269 -2.05 -4.44 19.94
C THR A 269 -1.52 -3.01 20.02
N HIS A 270 -0.91 -2.65 21.15
CA HIS A 270 -0.46 -1.28 21.40
C HIS A 270 0.86 -0.91 20.70
N SER A 271 1.40 -1.75 19.81
CA SER A 271 2.79 -1.57 19.32
C SER A 271 3.09 -2.19 17.95
N GLY A 272 2.11 -2.35 17.05
CA GLY A 272 2.39 -2.87 15.70
C GLY A 272 2.80 -4.35 15.64
N GLY A 273 2.62 -5.12 16.73
CA GLY A 273 3.00 -6.54 16.84
C GLY A 273 2.31 -7.51 15.87
N ASN A 274 1.44 -7.01 14.99
CA ASN A 274 0.79 -7.79 13.92
C ASN A 274 1.39 -7.52 12.53
N HIS A 275 2.38 -6.63 12.40
CA HIS A 275 3.06 -6.33 11.12
C HIS A 275 4.04 -7.43 10.68
N GLN A 276 4.67 -8.08 11.64
CA GLN A 276 5.62 -9.18 11.45
C GLN A 276 5.36 -10.19 12.56
N GLN A 277 4.45 -11.11 12.28
CA GLN A 277 3.88 -12.01 13.28
C GLN A 277 4.88 -13.10 13.69
N TRP A 278 5.89 -13.31 12.85
CA TRP A 278 7.04 -14.16 13.13
C TRP A 278 8.31 -13.34 13.30
N ASN A 279 9.10 -13.69 14.31
CA ASN A 279 10.47 -13.21 14.52
C ASN A 279 11.46 -14.36 14.32
N ILE A 280 12.52 -14.10 13.56
CA ILE A 280 13.52 -15.06 13.04
C ILE A 280 14.19 -15.87 14.16
N SER A 281 14.35 -15.31 15.36
CA SER A 281 15.31 -15.81 16.35
C SER A 281 14.97 -17.17 16.98
N ASN A 282 13.76 -17.71 16.79
CA ASN A 282 13.24 -18.78 17.66
C ASN A 282 12.71 -20.04 16.96
N TYR A 283 12.84 -20.17 15.63
CA TYR A 283 12.22 -21.29 14.91
C TYR A 283 13.27 -22.16 14.20
N LYS A 284 13.05 -23.48 14.23
CA LYS A 284 13.79 -24.44 13.41
C LYS A 284 13.11 -24.55 12.03
N PRO A 285 13.86 -24.71 10.92
CA PRO A 285 13.29 -24.95 9.59
C PRO A 285 12.23 -26.06 9.55
N ALA A 286 12.45 -27.17 10.27
CA ALA A 286 11.49 -28.28 10.36
C ALA A 286 10.16 -27.95 11.07
N GLN A 287 10.11 -26.84 11.82
CA GLN A 287 8.87 -26.35 12.44
C GLN A 287 8.06 -25.46 11.49
N VAL A 288 8.69 -24.92 10.45
CA VAL A 288 8.07 -23.99 9.51
C VAL A 288 7.34 -24.79 8.45
N VAL A 289 6.05 -24.51 8.27
CA VAL A 289 5.24 -25.02 7.18
C VAL A 289 4.79 -23.84 6.33
N ALA A 290 5.13 -23.86 5.04
CA ALA A 290 4.72 -22.80 4.13
C ALA A 290 3.19 -22.82 3.98
N TRP A 291 2.56 -21.64 3.98
CA TRP A 291 1.11 -21.54 3.85
C TRP A 291 0.60 -22.18 2.57
N ASP A 292 1.31 -21.98 1.44
CA ASP A 292 0.89 -22.49 0.14
C ASP A 292 0.78 -24.02 0.07
N GLU A 293 1.60 -24.74 0.85
CA GLU A 293 1.56 -26.20 0.94
C GLU A 293 0.27 -26.70 1.63
N MET A 294 -0.22 -25.95 2.62
CA MET A 294 -1.37 -26.33 3.45
C MET A 294 -2.66 -25.63 3.05
N ARG A 295 -2.59 -24.54 2.30
CA ARG A 295 -3.70 -23.63 1.98
C ARG A 295 -4.92 -24.38 1.51
N ARG A 296 -4.78 -25.24 0.49
CA ARG A 296 -5.90 -25.97 -0.12
C ARG A 296 -6.58 -26.90 0.88
N GLY A 297 -5.81 -27.75 1.56
CA GLY A 297 -6.34 -28.73 2.50
C GLY A 297 -7.04 -28.07 3.69
N MET A 298 -6.41 -27.04 4.29
CA MET A 298 -6.99 -26.34 5.43
C MET A 298 -8.22 -25.51 5.05
N SER A 299 -8.21 -24.85 3.88
CA SER A 299 -9.35 -24.05 3.41
C SER A 299 -10.56 -24.92 3.06
N GLN A 300 -10.34 -26.16 2.63
CA GLN A 300 -11.42 -27.13 2.41
C GLN A 300 -11.95 -27.72 3.72
N GLY A 301 -11.07 -27.91 4.72
CA GLY A 301 -11.43 -28.47 6.02
C GLY A 301 -12.16 -27.52 6.97
N ILE A 302 -12.15 -26.21 6.74
CA ILE A 302 -12.85 -25.26 7.62
C ILE A 302 -14.38 -25.34 7.44
N PRO A 303 -15.16 -25.47 8.53
CA PRO A 303 -16.62 -25.51 8.45
C PRO A 303 -17.19 -24.24 7.83
N GLU A 304 -18.17 -24.41 6.94
CA GLU A 304 -18.82 -23.29 6.26
C GLU A 304 -19.47 -22.30 7.24
N SER A 305 -20.02 -22.79 8.36
CA SER A 305 -20.59 -21.96 9.42
C SER A 305 -19.59 -20.95 10.00
N ASP A 306 -18.31 -21.35 10.11
CA ASP A 306 -17.25 -20.51 10.65
C ASP A 306 -16.79 -19.46 9.62
N VAL A 307 -16.80 -19.83 8.34
CA VAL A 307 -16.56 -18.91 7.22
C VAL A 307 -17.66 -17.85 7.18
N ILE A 308 -18.94 -18.25 7.20
CA ILE A 308 -20.09 -17.35 7.19
C ILE A 308 -20.07 -16.42 8.41
N LYS A 309 -19.75 -16.95 9.60
CA LYS A 309 -19.59 -16.11 10.81
C LYS A 309 -18.54 -15.02 10.59
N SER A 310 -17.38 -15.38 10.03
CA SER A 310 -16.29 -14.45 9.77
C SER A 310 -16.65 -13.41 8.69
N ILE A 311 -17.36 -13.82 7.63
CA ILE A 311 -17.90 -12.93 6.59
C ILE A 311 -18.85 -11.90 7.22
N ARG A 312 -19.79 -12.33 8.07
CA ARG A 312 -20.74 -11.43 8.74
C ARG A 312 -20.04 -10.39 9.61
N GLU A 313 -19.03 -10.81 10.38
CA GLU A 313 -18.22 -9.90 11.20
C GLU A 313 -17.47 -8.88 10.33
N SER A 314 -16.96 -9.30 9.17
CA SER A 314 -16.28 -8.45 8.19
C SER A 314 -17.20 -7.41 7.57
N LEU A 315 -18.35 -7.84 7.02
CA LEU A 315 -19.37 -6.94 6.48
C LEU A 315 -19.84 -5.91 7.52
N ALA A 316 -20.05 -6.34 8.77
CA ALA A 316 -20.44 -5.44 9.85
C ALA A 316 -19.39 -4.37 10.17
N ARG A 317 -18.09 -4.67 9.97
CA ARG A 317 -17.02 -3.67 10.10
C ARG A 317 -17.04 -2.70 8.91
N MET A 318 -17.15 -3.22 7.68
CA MET A 318 -17.14 -2.40 6.47
C MET A 318 -18.31 -1.43 6.37
N MET A 319 -19.52 -1.84 6.79
CA MET A 319 -20.70 -0.98 6.81
C MET A 319 -20.65 0.13 7.88
N LYS A 320 -19.85 -0.04 8.94
CA LYS A 320 -19.72 0.93 10.03
C LYS A 320 -18.62 1.97 9.79
N ARG A 321 -17.91 1.87 8.67
CA ARG A 321 -16.86 2.82 8.26
C ARG A 321 -17.50 4.15 7.86
N GLU A 322 -16.80 5.25 8.08
CA GLU A 322 -17.28 6.61 7.75
C GLU A 322 -17.57 6.78 6.26
N ASP A 323 -16.83 6.04 5.45
CA ASP A 323 -16.81 5.95 4.00
C ASP A 323 -17.66 4.79 3.45
N ASN A 324 -18.35 4.04 4.31
CA ASN A 324 -19.42 3.08 4.00
C ASN A 324 -19.23 2.30 2.68
N ILE A 325 -18.12 1.57 2.56
CA ILE A 325 -17.68 0.92 1.31
C ILE A 325 -18.51 -0.29 0.87
N VAL A 326 -19.44 -0.75 1.72
CA VAL A 326 -20.33 -1.88 1.43
C VAL A 326 -21.75 -1.45 1.69
N SER A 327 -22.60 -1.56 0.68
CA SER A 327 -24.05 -1.40 0.82
C SER A 327 -24.70 -2.69 1.28
N LYS A 328 -25.87 -2.56 1.90
CA LYS A 328 -26.69 -3.69 2.33
C LYS A 328 -28.16 -3.42 2.03
N GLU A 329 -28.79 -4.36 1.36
CA GLU A 329 -30.22 -4.38 1.13
C GLU A 329 -30.88 -5.57 1.83
N GLY A 330 -32.05 -5.37 2.41
CA GLY A 330 -32.79 -6.41 3.13
C GLY A 330 -32.26 -6.74 4.53
N ARG A 331 -32.75 -7.86 5.09
CA ARG A 331 -32.50 -8.28 6.48
C ARG A 331 -32.19 -9.77 6.60
N GLY A 332 -31.46 -10.13 7.65
CA GLY A 332 -31.15 -11.53 8.00
C GLY A 332 -30.31 -12.25 6.94
N LYS A 333 -30.53 -13.56 6.80
CA LYS A 333 -29.81 -14.44 5.85
C LYS A 333 -30.03 -14.10 4.37
N ASN A 334 -31.07 -13.33 4.08
CA ASN A 334 -31.43 -12.91 2.73
C ASN A 334 -30.91 -11.50 2.40
N SER A 335 -30.10 -10.88 3.27
CA SER A 335 -29.54 -9.58 2.95
C SER A 335 -28.52 -9.70 1.82
N LEU A 336 -28.66 -8.78 0.89
CA LEU A 336 -27.80 -8.60 -0.27
C LEU A 336 -26.74 -7.56 0.06
N HIS A 337 -25.49 -7.85 -0.29
CA HIS A 337 -24.34 -6.99 -0.03
C HIS A 337 -23.64 -6.68 -1.34
N ALA A 338 -23.31 -5.41 -1.57
CA ALA A 338 -22.54 -4.99 -2.73
C ALA A 338 -21.46 -3.99 -2.31
N TRP A 339 -20.42 -3.88 -3.12
CA TRP A 339 -19.52 -2.73 -3.01
C TRP A 339 -20.31 -1.45 -3.33
N SER A 340 -20.15 -0.38 -2.56
CA SER A 340 -20.99 0.82 -2.68
C SER A 340 -20.44 1.86 -3.67
N ASP A 341 -19.12 1.92 -3.84
CA ASP A 341 -18.45 2.91 -4.70
C ASP A 341 -18.26 2.38 -6.14
N TRP A 342 -19.33 2.43 -6.94
CA TRP A 342 -19.30 2.10 -8.37
C TRP A 342 -19.53 3.29 -9.31
N GLY A 343 -19.88 4.48 -8.79
CA GLY A 343 -20.19 5.65 -9.62
C GLY A 343 -19.05 6.00 -10.58
N TRP A 344 -17.81 5.78 -10.16
CA TRP A 344 -16.63 5.97 -10.98
C TRP A 344 -16.51 5.03 -12.18
N LEU A 345 -17.11 3.83 -12.13
CA LEU A 345 -16.98 2.84 -13.19
C LEU A 345 -17.71 3.32 -14.45
N ALA A 346 -18.90 3.93 -14.29
CA ALA A 346 -19.63 4.52 -15.41
C ALA A 346 -18.84 5.66 -16.06
N GLU A 347 -18.22 6.52 -15.25
CA GLU A 347 -17.32 7.56 -15.74
C GLU A 347 -16.14 6.94 -16.50
N MET A 348 -15.46 5.95 -15.91
CA MET A 348 -14.29 5.31 -16.52
C MET A 348 -14.63 4.58 -17.81
N SER A 349 -15.71 3.79 -17.85
CA SER A 349 -16.17 3.11 -19.06
C SER A 349 -16.55 4.11 -20.15
N ALA A 350 -17.17 5.24 -19.79
CA ALA A 350 -17.43 6.31 -20.74
C ALA A 350 -16.12 6.93 -21.27
N TYR A 351 -15.12 7.14 -20.42
CA TYR A 351 -13.79 7.62 -20.82
C TYR A 351 -13.06 6.64 -21.74
N VAL A 352 -13.00 5.36 -21.37
CA VAL A 352 -12.35 4.31 -22.16
C VAL A 352 -13.03 4.19 -23.50
N LYS A 353 -14.37 4.11 -23.52
CA LYS A 353 -15.15 4.09 -24.75
C LYS A 353 -14.89 5.32 -25.61
N ASN A 354 -14.88 6.52 -25.04
CA ASN A 354 -14.59 7.74 -25.83
C ASN A 354 -13.18 7.71 -26.45
N THR A 355 -12.21 7.15 -25.73
CA THR A 355 -10.82 7.05 -26.20
C THR A 355 -10.65 5.95 -27.25
N SER A 356 -11.37 4.83 -27.12
CA SER A 356 -11.23 3.66 -28.00
C SER A 356 -12.21 3.64 -29.18
N SER A 357 -13.44 4.13 -29.02
CA SER A 357 -14.53 3.89 -29.97
C SER A 357 -14.45 4.72 -31.25
N LYS A 358 -13.68 5.81 -31.26
CA LYS A 358 -13.56 6.64 -32.46
C LYS A 358 -12.20 6.56 -33.15
N ASN A 359 -11.24 5.79 -32.61
CA ASN A 359 -9.85 5.71 -33.11
C ASN A 359 -9.23 7.09 -33.42
N ARG A 360 -9.71 8.16 -32.77
CA ARG A 360 -9.29 9.52 -33.07
C ARG A 360 -7.89 9.71 -32.54
N LYS A 361 -7.00 10.22 -33.39
CA LYS A 361 -5.65 10.57 -33.00
C LYS A 361 -5.62 12.04 -32.62
N GLU A 362 -4.77 12.36 -31.65
CA GLU A 362 -4.48 13.75 -31.35
C GLU A 362 -4.01 14.46 -32.62
N GLY A 363 -4.66 15.58 -32.95
CA GLY A 363 -4.41 16.31 -34.19
C GLY A 363 -5.39 16.03 -35.32
N ASP A 364 -6.30 15.06 -35.20
CA ASP A 364 -7.36 14.83 -36.20
C ASP A 364 -8.18 16.11 -36.44
N ILE A 365 -8.51 16.37 -37.70
CA ILE A 365 -9.27 17.54 -38.13
C ILE A 365 -10.54 17.08 -38.82
N GLU A 366 -11.68 17.55 -38.33
CA GLU A 366 -13.00 17.26 -38.89
C GLU A 366 -13.93 18.46 -38.75
N ASN A 367 -14.63 18.81 -39.84
CA ASN A 367 -15.58 19.92 -39.89
C ASN A 367 -15.06 21.24 -39.26
N GLY A 368 -13.81 21.60 -39.53
CA GLY A 368 -13.15 22.80 -38.98
C GLY A 368 -12.72 22.71 -37.51
N TRP A 369 -12.94 21.57 -36.86
CA TRP A 369 -12.51 21.27 -35.50
C TRP A 369 -11.26 20.38 -35.49
N LYS A 370 -10.37 20.59 -34.52
CA LYS A 370 -9.15 19.83 -34.26
C LYS A 370 -9.22 19.12 -32.91
N TYR A 371 -8.94 17.82 -32.89
CA TYR A 371 -8.94 17.01 -31.68
C TYR A 371 -7.67 17.25 -30.87
N CYS A 372 -7.81 17.79 -29.67
CA CYS A 372 -6.70 18.25 -28.85
C CYS A 372 -6.76 17.67 -27.44
N LYS A 373 -5.62 17.17 -26.96
CA LYS A 373 -5.44 16.78 -25.56
C LYS A 373 -5.34 18.02 -24.68
N VAL A 374 -6.18 18.11 -23.64
CA VAL A 374 -6.22 19.30 -22.76
C VAL A 374 -5.62 19.02 -21.40
N ARG A 375 -5.90 17.83 -20.86
CA ARG A 375 -5.40 17.41 -19.55
C ARG A 375 -5.05 15.95 -19.63
N SER A 376 -3.99 15.54 -18.95
CA SER A 376 -3.81 14.13 -18.61
C SER A 376 -3.47 13.94 -17.15
N ARG A 377 -3.87 12.78 -16.64
CA ARG A 377 -3.57 12.32 -15.29
C ARG A 377 -3.18 10.85 -15.35
N ARG A 378 -2.20 10.44 -14.54
CA ARG A 378 -1.91 9.03 -14.33
C ARG A 378 -2.78 8.48 -13.20
N SER A 379 -3.44 7.36 -13.43
CA SER A 379 -4.29 6.69 -12.46
C SER A 379 -4.09 5.18 -12.57
N PHE A 380 -3.63 4.56 -11.49
CA PHE A 380 -3.35 3.12 -11.39
C PHE A 380 -2.54 2.54 -12.57
N GLY A 381 -1.50 3.26 -13.00
CA GLY A 381 -0.62 2.83 -14.10
C GLY A 381 -1.08 3.27 -15.49
N HIS A 382 -2.33 3.72 -15.64
CA HIS A 382 -2.90 4.16 -16.91
C HIS A 382 -2.84 5.68 -17.04
N GLU A 383 -2.54 6.18 -18.24
CA GLU A 383 -2.77 7.59 -18.57
C GLU A 383 -4.22 7.78 -18.98
N ILE A 384 -4.91 8.68 -18.27
CA ILE A 384 -6.26 9.12 -18.61
C ILE A 384 -6.13 10.55 -19.11
N ALA A 385 -6.55 10.77 -20.35
CA ALA A 385 -6.51 12.07 -20.99
C ALA A 385 -7.92 12.58 -21.32
N ASP A 386 -8.13 13.87 -21.07
CA ASP A 386 -9.32 14.59 -21.51
C ASP A 386 -9.01 15.24 -22.86
N PHE A 387 -9.92 15.05 -23.83
CA PHE A 387 -9.81 15.60 -25.16
C PHE A 387 -10.97 16.55 -25.45
N VAL A 388 -10.69 17.58 -26.24
CA VAL A 388 -11.69 18.52 -26.73
C VAL A 388 -11.45 18.79 -28.20
N TRP A 389 -12.50 19.21 -28.88
CA TRP A 389 -12.45 19.79 -30.21
C TRP A 389 -12.19 21.29 -30.08
N ARG A 390 -11.17 21.79 -30.77
CA ARG A 390 -10.84 23.22 -30.87
C ARG A 390 -10.96 23.69 -32.32
N PRO A 391 -11.31 24.96 -32.59
CA PRO A 391 -11.25 25.46 -33.95
C PRO A 391 -9.84 25.28 -34.54
N VAL A 392 -9.75 24.78 -35.77
CA VAL A 392 -8.48 24.72 -36.51
C VAL A 392 -7.93 26.14 -36.73
N GLU A 393 -8.83 27.05 -37.11
CA GLU A 393 -8.51 28.45 -37.31
C GLU A 393 -8.90 29.27 -36.07
N THR A 394 -8.02 30.19 -35.67
CA THR A 394 -8.32 31.13 -34.59
C THR A 394 -9.47 32.05 -34.99
N ILE A 395 -10.61 31.92 -34.32
CA ILE A 395 -11.76 32.82 -34.52
C ILE A 395 -11.55 34.09 -33.70
N LYS A 396 -11.72 35.24 -34.36
CA LYS A 396 -11.60 36.56 -33.75
C LYS A 396 -12.94 37.28 -33.77
N ASP A 397 -13.23 37.96 -32.68
CA ASP A 397 -14.20 39.05 -32.64
C ASP A 397 -13.47 40.37 -32.91
N TYR A 398 -14.12 41.25 -33.64
CA TYR A 398 -13.70 42.64 -33.76
C TYR A 398 -14.60 43.52 -32.91
N LEU A 399 -13.99 44.45 -32.19
CA LEU A 399 -14.66 45.42 -31.34
C LEU A 399 -14.31 46.82 -31.82
N CYS A 400 -15.29 47.73 -31.83
CA CYS A 400 -15.04 49.15 -31.96
C CYS A 400 -15.11 49.84 -30.60
N GLY A 401 -14.15 50.70 -30.33
CA GLY A 401 -14.16 51.58 -29.17
C GLY A 401 -13.48 52.90 -29.53
N ARG A 402 -13.60 53.89 -28.66
CA ARG A 402 -12.79 55.11 -28.80
C ARG A 402 -11.33 54.79 -28.46
N LYS A 403 -10.41 55.58 -29.01
CA LYS A 403 -8.96 55.39 -28.86
C LYS A 403 -8.47 55.55 -27.40
N GLU A 404 -9.25 56.22 -26.55
CA GLU A 404 -8.91 56.42 -25.13
C GLU A 404 -8.81 55.08 -24.36
N PRO A 405 -7.74 54.83 -23.57
CA PRO A 405 -7.59 53.60 -22.81
C PRO A 405 -8.75 53.28 -21.84
N SER A 406 -9.41 54.30 -21.28
CA SER A 406 -10.55 54.17 -20.36
C SER A 406 -11.80 53.59 -21.03
N ASP A 407 -11.96 53.81 -22.34
CA ASP A 407 -13.12 53.36 -23.12
C ASP A 407 -13.04 51.88 -23.49
N TRP A 408 -11.93 51.21 -23.17
CA TRP A 408 -11.75 49.77 -23.27
C TRP A 408 -12.06 49.01 -21.97
N SER A 409 -12.58 49.71 -20.95
CA SER A 409 -13.09 49.08 -19.74
C SER A 409 -14.33 48.21 -20.05
N ALA A 410 -14.46 47.08 -19.36
CA ALA A 410 -15.53 46.09 -19.60
C ALA A 410 -16.96 46.64 -19.47
N SER A 411 -17.11 47.84 -18.94
CA SER A 411 -18.40 48.50 -18.64
C SER A 411 -18.94 49.37 -19.80
N GLY A 412 -18.15 49.63 -20.84
CA GLY A 412 -18.57 50.46 -21.98
C GLY A 412 -19.53 49.72 -22.92
N VAL A 413 -20.68 50.33 -23.25
CA VAL A 413 -21.68 49.76 -24.18
C VAL A 413 -21.05 49.37 -25.53
N LEU A 414 -20.10 50.15 -26.03
CA LEU A 414 -19.41 49.86 -27.30
C LEU A 414 -18.52 48.60 -27.23
N ASN A 415 -17.95 48.27 -26.06
CA ASN A 415 -17.18 47.03 -25.87
C ASN A 415 -18.05 45.77 -25.78
N THR A 416 -19.38 45.93 -25.72
CA THR A 416 -20.31 44.80 -25.78
C THR A 416 -20.66 44.38 -27.20
N LEU A 417 -20.43 45.27 -28.19
CA LEU A 417 -20.71 44.99 -29.60
C LEU A 417 -19.54 44.22 -30.23
N ARG A 418 -19.84 43.03 -30.76
CA ARG A 418 -18.88 42.10 -31.38
C ARG A 418 -19.20 41.94 -32.86
N PHE A 419 -18.21 42.10 -33.73
CA PHE A 419 -18.35 41.97 -35.18
C PHE A 419 -17.55 40.78 -35.71
N SER A 420 -18.08 40.13 -36.75
CA SER A 420 -17.47 38.93 -37.35
C SER A 420 -16.25 39.25 -38.20
N THR A 421 -16.25 40.42 -38.83
CA THR A 421 -15.15 40.88 -39.67
C THR A 421 -14.74 42.29 -39.28
N LYS A 422 -13.47 42.62 -39.56
CA LYS A 422 -12.98 43.99 -39.41
C LYS A 422 -13.81 44.97 -40.25
N GLN A 423 -14.25 44.56 -41.44
CA GLN A 423 -15.05 45.41 -42.33
C GLN A 423 -16.43 45.72 -41.75
N GLN A 424 -17.15 44.73 -41.20
CA GLN A 424 -18.43 44.98 -40.51
C GLN A 424 -18.28 45.98 -39.36
N CYS A 425 -17.17 45.91 -38.64
CA CYS A 425 -16.84 46.87 -37.59
C CYS A 425 -16.60 48.27 -38.16
N ILE A 426 -15.87 48.39 -39.28
CA ILE A 426 -15.66 49.66 -40.00
C ILE A 426 -16.98 50.24 -40.50
N ASP A 427 -17.82 49.42 -41.13
CA ASP A 427 -19.10 49.85 -41.68
C ASP A 427 -20.05 50.32 -40.58
N PHE A 428 -20.07 49.63 -39.43
CA PHE A 428 -20.81 50.07 -38.25
C PHE A 428 -20.30 51.41 -37.71
N MET A 429 -18.99 51.58 -37.56
CA MET A 429 -18.41 52.86 -37.12
C MET A 429 -18.74 54.00 -38.08
N ALA A 430 -18.71 53.74 -39.39
CA ALA A 430 -19.10 54.70 -40.42
C ALA A 430 -20.58 55.06 -40.31
N ALA A 431 -21.47 54.07 -40.15
CA ALA A 431 -22.90 54.29 -40.00
C ALA A 431 -23.25 55.08 -38.73
N VAL A 432 -22.60 54.79 -37.60
CA VAL A 432 -22.77 55.56 -36.35
C VAL A 432 -22.27 56.99 -36.51
N SER A 433 -21.13 57.18 -37.18
CA SER A 433 -20.58 58.52 -37.45
C SER A 433 -21.49 59.32 -38.39
N GLN A 434 -22.03 58.70 -39.43
CA GLN A 434 -22.96 59.34 -40.37
C GLN A 434 -24.29 59.70 -39.70
N ALA A 435 -24.90 58.76 -38.96
CA ALA A 435 -26.14 59.01 -38.22
C ALA A 435 -25.98 60.13 -37.17
N HIS A 436 -24.76 60.36 -36.68
CA HIS A 436 -24.44 61.47 -35.79
C HIS A 436 -24.40 62.81 -36.54
N LEU A 437 -23.78 62.84 -37.72
CA LEU A 437 -23.73 64.02 -38.59
C LEU A 437 -25.14 64.42 -39.06
N ASP A 438 -25.97 63.45 -39.43
CA ASP A 438 -27.31 63.68 -39.99
C ASP A 438 -28.33 64.15 -38.95
N ASN A 439 -28.16 63.79 -37.66
CA ASN A 439 -29.09 64.14 -36.57
C ASN A 439 -28.65 65.37 -35.74
N GLY A 440 -27.76 66.22 -36.26
CA GLY A 440 -27.41 67.48 -35.61
C GLY A 440 -26.40 67.38 -34.45
N GLY A 441 -25.58 66.32 -34.41
CA GLY A 441 -24.28 66.33 -33.73
C GLY A 441 -24.26 66.82 -32.27
N HIS A 442 -25.04 66.24 -31.38
CA HIS A 442 -24.81 66.40 -29.94
C HIS A 442 -24.24 65.10 -29.37
N TYR A 443 -22.93 65.06 -29.10
CA TYR A 443 -22.44 64.19 -28.04
C TYR A 443 -23.16 64.66 -26.78
N ALA A 444 -23.97 63.81 -26.16
CA ALA A 444 -24.51 64.14 -24.85
C ALA A 444 -23.31 64.31 -23.89
N ASN A 445 -22.86 65.56 -23.73
CA ASN A 445 -21.98 65.99 -22.67
C ASN A 445 -22.75 65.79 -21.37
N ARG A 446 -22.76 64.55 -20.85
CA ARG A 446 -22.90 64.38 -19.42
C ARG A 446 -21.58 64.84 -18.84
N THR A 447 -21.55 66.11 -18.44
CA THR A 447 -20.58 66.62 -17.48
C THR A 447 -20.67 65.78 -16.21
N HIS A 448 -19.89 64.71 -16.15
CA HIS A 448 -19.37 64.24 -14.89
C HIS A 448 -18.07 65.00 -14.69
N ASP A 449 -18.08 65.91 -13.71
CA ASP A 449 -16.88 66.44 -13.06
C ASP A 449 -16.11 67.56 -13.79
N GLY A 450 -16.78 68.33 -14.67
CA GLY A 450 -16.27 69.65 -15.10
C GLY A 450 -15.08 69.65 -16.07
N LEU A 451 -14.79 68.54 -16.74
CA LEU A 451 -13.82 68.47 -17.83
C LEU A 451 -14.56 68.48 -19.18
N GLU A 452 -14.35 69.53 -19.99
CA GLU A 452 -14.78 69.55 -21.39
C GLU A 452 -14.03 68.47 -22.17
N LYS A 453 -14.74 67.44 -22.65
CA LYS A 453 -14.16 66.46 -23.59
C LYS A 453 -14.27 66.99 -25.01
N VAL A 454 -13.13 67.05 -25.71
CA VAL A 454 -13.01 67.52 -27.09
C VAL A 454 -13.77 66.60 -28.05
N GLU A 455 -14.50 67.22 -28.97
CA GLU A 455 -15.19 66.59 -30.10
C GLU A 455 -14.19 65.88 -31.01
N ASN A 456 -14.52 64.66 -31.44
CA ASN A 456 -13.70 63.74 -32.26
C ASN A 456 -12.83 62.76 -31.47
N GLY A 457 -13.48 61.89 -30.68
CA GLY A 457 -12.83 60.66 -30.26
C GLY A 457 -12.50 59.80 -31.49
N GLU A 458 -11.22 59.67 -31.84
CA GLU A 458 -10.79 58.75 -32.89
C GLU A 458 -11.27 57.32 -32.55
N TRP A 459 -11.90 56.67 -33.53
CA TRP A 459 -12.29 55.26 -33.39
C TRP A 459 -11.07 54.34 -33.46
N SER A 460 -11.14 53.22 -32.75
CA SER A 460 -10.13 52.18 -32.81
C SER A 460 -10.78 50.80 -32.79
N ILE A 461 -10.17 49.87 -33.53
CA ILE A 461 -10.61 48.48 -33.62
C ILE A 461 -9.66 47.60 -32.83
N ARG A 462 -10.20 46.71 -31.99
CA ARG A 462 -9.44 45.62 -31.37
C ARG A 462 -9.97 44.28 -31.83
N SER A 463 -9.05 43.33 -32.06
CA SER A 463 -9.41 41.94 -32.24
C SER A 463 -9.26 41.19 -30.91
N VAL A 464 -10.25 40.39 -30.54
CA VAL A 464 -10.20 39.48 -29.39
C VAL A 464 -10.38 38.06 -29.87
N GLU A 465 -9.46 37.18 -29.49
CA GLU A 465 -9.55 35.76 -29.82
C GLU A 465 -10.61 35.07 -28.98
N LEU A 466 -11.47 34.31 -29.64
CA LEU A 466 -12.52 33.54 -28.99
C LEU A 466 -11.99 32.19 -28.55
N SER A 467 -12.04 31.94 -27.25
CA SER A 467 -11.79 30.61 -26.69
C SER A 467 -13.09 29.81 -26.72
N MET A 468 -13.19 28.87 -27.66
CA MET A 468 -14.28 27.90 -27.70
C MET A 468 -13.72 26.49 -27.71
N THR A 469 -14.41 25.59 -27.01
CA THR A 469 -14.08 24.17 -26.95
C THR A 469 -15.37 23.37 -26.94
N MET A 470 -15.42 22.36 -27.80
CA MET A 470 -16.50 21.38 -27.85
C MET A 470 -16.02 20.07 -27.20
N HIS A 471 -16.90 19.39 -26.47
CA HIS A 471 -16.52 18.15 -25.77
C HIS A 471 -15.98 17.10 -26.76
N GLY A 472 -14.84 16.47 -26.45
CA GLY A 472 -14.20 15.50 -27.35
C GLY A 472 -15.00 14.22 -27.62
N ARG A 473 -16.07 13.95 -26.88
CA ARG A 473 -16.99 12.82 -27.13
C ARG A 473 -17.96 13.05 -28.28
N ILE A 474 -18.10 14.30 -28.72
CA ILE A 474 -19.05 14.70 -29.76
C ILE A 474 -18.47 14.39 -31.14
N ASP A 475 -19.34 14.04 -32.09
CA ASP A 475 -18.97 13.99 -33.50
C ASP A 475 -19.02 15.38 -34.11
N PRO A 476 -17.89 15.98 -34.56
CA PRO A 476 -17.92 17.31 -35.14
C PRO A 476 -18.71 17.38 -36.46
N GLU A 477 -18.92 16.26 -37.16
CA GLU A 477 -19.74 16.22 -38.38
C GLU A 477 -21.23 16.44 -38.12
N ASP A 478 -21.72 16.08 -36.92
CA ASP A 478 -23.12 16.28 -36.52
C ASP A 478 -23.44 17.73 -36.10
N TYR A 479 -22.43 18.62 -36.14
CA TYR A 479 -22.51 19.97 -35.58
C TYR A 479 -22.08 21.01 -36.60
N LEU A 480 -22.41 22.27 -36.31
CA LEU A 480 -21.96 23.42 -37.11
C LEU A 480 -20.43 23.57 -37.02
N THR A 481 -19.84 24.14 -38.07
CA THR A 481 -18.43 24.56 -38.04
C THR A 481 -18.19 25.60 -36.94
N PRO A 482 -16.96 25.78 -36.43
CA PRO A 482 -16.66 26.82 -35.45
C PRO A 482 -17.16 28.22 -35.84
N GLN A 483 -17.02 28.58 -37.12
CA GLN A 483 -17.42 29.88 -37.66
C GLN A 483 -18.95 30.04 -37.64
N GLU A 484 -19.70 29.02 -38.03
CA GLU A 484 -21.16 29.00 -38.00
C GLU A 484 -21.70 29.03 -36.57
N VAL A 485 -21.07 28.30 -35.64
CA VAL A 485 -21.43 28.34 -34.21
C VAL A 485 -21.31 29.76 -33.67
N VAL A 486 -20.21 30.46 -33.96
CA VAL A 486 -20.03 31.85 -33.53
C VAL A 486 -21.01 32.80 -34.22
N ALA A 487 -21.24 32.65 -35.53
CA ALA A 487 -22.21 33.46 -36.25
C ALA A 487 -23.62 33.31 -35.65
N MET A 488 -24.02 32.07 -35.36
CA MET A 488 -25.28 31.74 -34.68
C MET A 488 -25.36 32.40 -33.29
N TRP A 489 -24.29 32.31 -32.50
CA TRP A 489 -24.25 32.91 -31.17
C TRP A 489 -24.31 34.44 -31.20
N ARG A 490 -23.65 35.09 -32.18
CA ARG A 490 -23.73 36.54 -32.41
C ARG A 490 -25.14 36.99 -32.78
N ASN A 491 -25.89 36.16 -33.52
CA ASN A 491 -27.27 36.44 -33.91
C ASN A 491 -28.30 36.18 -32.80
N GLY A 492 -27.87 35.64 -31.65
CA GLY A 492 -28.67 35.59 -30.43
C GLY A 492 -29.90 34.68 -30.50
N ALA A 493 -29.84 33.53 -31.21
CA ALA A 493 -30.93 32.56 -31.29
C ALA A 493 -31.11 31.79 -29.95
N PRO A 494 -32.04 32.19 -29.04
CA PRO A 494 -31.99 31.77 -27.64
C PRO A 494 -32.35 30.29 -27.44
N ALA A 495 -33.25 29.74 -28.27
CA ALA A 495 -33.67 28.35 -28.21
C ALA A 495 -32.54 27.39 -28.58
N VAL A 496 -31.80 27.69 -29.65
CA VAL A 496 -30.68 26.89 -30.14
C VAL A 496 -29.47 27.01 -29.21
N LEU A 497 -29.23 28.21 -28.68
CA LEU A 497 -28.26 28.44 -27.62
C LEU A 497 -28.53 27.56 -26.39
N ALA A 498 -29.77 27.43 -25.96
CA ALA A 498 -30.14 26.59 -24.83
C ALA A 498 -29.93 25.10 -25.13
N GLU A 499 -30.25 24.64 -26.34
CA GLU A 499 -30.13 23.24 -26.77
C GLU A 499 -28.67 22.76 -26.80
N HIS A 500 -27.75 23.55 -27.37
CA HIS A 500 -26.38 23.10 -27.58
C HIS A 500 -25.40 23.49 -26.48
N LYS A 501 -25.78 24.32 -25.50
CA LYS A 501 -24.87 24.82 -24.45
C LYS A 501 -24.18 23.69 -23.65
N SER A 502 -24.87 22.58 -23.41
CA SER A 502 -24.34 21.42 -22.68
C SER A 502 -23.22 20.67 -23.41
N ASN A 503 -23.03 20.96 -24.70
CA ASN A 503 -22.05 20.32 -25.57
C ASN A 503 -20.71 21.07 -25.65
N PHE A 504 -20.66 22.30 -25.14
CA PHE A 504 -19.47 23.15 -25.14
C PHE A 504 -18.95 23.37 -23.72
N GLU A 505 -17.64 23.21 -23.53
CA GLU A 505 -16.99 23.47 -22.23
C GLU A 505 -16.77 24.97 -22.00
N LYS A 506 -16.53 25.70 -23.09
CA LYS A 506 -16.37 27.15 -23.10
C LYS A 506 -17.21 27.72 -24.22
N SER A 507 -18.24 28.46 -23.82
CA SER A 507 -19.00 29.32 -24.72
C SER A 507 -18.45 30.75 -24.58
N PRO A 508 -18.20 31.47 -25.68
CA PRO A 508 -17.97 32.90 -25.64
C PRO A 508 -19.07 33.63 -24.85
N SER A 509 -18.73 34.75 -24.22
CA SER A 509 -19.69 35.64 -23.57
C SER A 509 -20.37 36.52 -24.61
N TYR A 510 -21.71 36.62 -24.61
CA TYR A 510 -22.43 37.52 -25.52
C TYR A 510 -23.25 38.57 -24.77
N THR A 511 -23.35 39.76 -25.37
CA THR A 511 -24.40 40.74 -25.08
C THR A 511 -24.84 41.32 -26.42
N VAL A 512 -26.06 41.01 -26.85
CA VAL A 512 -26.73 41.74 -27.93
C VAL A 512 -27.76 42.63 -27.25
N LYS A 513 -27.55 43.95 -27.30
CA LYS A 513 -28.63 44.92 -27.04
C LYS A 513 -28.82 45.70 -28.32
N GLN A 514 -30.01 45.54 -28.90
CA GLN A 514 -30.49 46.10 -30.15
C GLN A 514 -29.86 47.47 -30.48
N ALA A 515 -29.19 47.59 -31.62
CA ALA A 515 -29.13 48.87 -32.31
C ALA A 515 -30.52 49.12 -32.93
N PRO A 516 -31.02 50.38 -32.94
CA PRO A 516 -32.39 50.67 -33.33
C PRO A 516 -32.65 50.30 -34.80
N PRO A 517 -33.90 49.93 -35.15
CA PRO A 517 -34.26 49.69 -36.55
C PRO A 517 -34.10 50.99 -37.36
N LYS A 518 -33.80 50.84 -38.66
CA LYS A 518 -33.99 51.95 -39.60
C LYS A 518 -35.44 52.40 -39.49
N THR A 519 -35.65 53.66 -39.13
CA THR A 519 -36.92 54.33 -39.38
C THR A 519 -37.08 54.42 -40.89
N GLU A 520 -37.88 53.52 -41.45
CA GLU A 520 -38.61 53.85 -42.67
C GLU A 520 -39.80 54.70 -42.24
N GLY A 521 -39.74 55.98 -42.57
CA GLY A 521 -40.85 56.90 -42.44
C GLY A 521 -40.59 58.13 -43.30
N GLY A 522 -41.47 58.37 -44.27
CA GLY A 522 -41.61 59.66 -44.94
C GLY A 522 -41.75 59.59 -46.46
N ASP A 523 -43.01 59.57 -46.90
CA ASP A 523 -43.59 59.93 -48.20
C ASP A 523 -43.12 59.27 -49.52
#